data_AF-A0A9E6DAE1-F1
#
_entry.id   AF-A0A9E6DAE1-F1
#
_cell.length_a   1.000
_cell.length_b   1.000
_cell.length_c   1.000
_cell.angle_alpha   90.00
_cell.angle_beta   90.00
_cell.angle_gamma   90.00
#
_symmetry.space_group_name_H-M   'P 1'
#
loop_
_entity.id
_entity.type
_entity.pdbx_description
1 polymer ?
#
loop_
_entity_poly.entity_id
_entity_poly.type
_entity_poly.pdbx_seq_one_letter_code
_entity_poly.pdbx_strand_id
1 'polypeptide(L)'
;MEDYVIAINSDGRVEAFYIDENSTVMHVWQLKSSNKTVWSQPRPLFDPSSNPNSALTNATRVSAATGRDGQIQVVAYTRENKYFTCYQESGTWNGWFEITQ
;
A
#
# COMPACT_ATOMS: atom_id res chain seq x y z
N MET A 1 5.39 2.49 -18.07
CA MET A 1 5.82 1.25 -17.42
C MET A 1 5.15 1.27 -16.07
N GLU A 2 4.24 0.33 -15.83
CA GLU A 2 3.52 0.22 -14.55
C GLU A 2 4.48 -0.36 -13.53
N ASP A 3 5.19 0.51 -12.84
CA ASP A 3 6.14 0.12 -11.80
C ASP A 3 5.34 -0.23 -10.53
N TYR A 4 5.22 -1.53 -10.27
CA TYR A 4 4.78 -2.02 -8.98
C TYR A 4 5.98 -2.09 -8.02
N VAL A 5 5.70 -1.99 -6.73
CA VAL A 5 6.67 -2.18 -5.65
C VAL A 5 6.22 -3.31 -4.73
N ILE A 6 7.17 -3.94 -4.05
CA ILE A 6 6.93 -5.13 -3.24
C ILE A 6 7.40 -4.89 -1.81
N ALA A 7 6.65 -5.38 -0.83
CA ALA A 7 7.09 -5.48 0.57
C ALA A 7 6.69 -6.84 1.17
N ILE A 8 7.25 -7.17 2.34
CA ILE A 8 7.08 -8.46 3.00
C ILE A 8 6.54 -8.22 4.40
N ASN A 9 5.43 -8.89 4.74
CA ASN A 9 4.86 -8.89 6.07
C ASN A 9 5.73 -9.71 7.04
N SER A 10 5.55 -9.52 8.34
CA SER A 10 6.31 -10.22 9.41
C SER A 10 6.23 -11.75 9.35
N ASP A 11 5.15 -12.29 8.79
CA ASP A 11 4.91 -13.72 8.60
C ASP A 11 5.47 -14.27 7.26
N GLY A 12 6.23 -13.44 6.52
CA GLY A 12 6.84 -13.78 5.24
C GLY A 12 5.90 -13.71 4.04
N ARG A 13 4.65 -13.23 4.20
CA ARG A 13 3.74 -12.99 3.07
C ARG A 13 4.17 -11.77 2.27
N VAL A 14 4.22 -11.92 0.97
CA VAL A 14 4.52 -10.85 0.01
C VAL A 14 3.27 -10.03 -0.29
N GLU A 15 3.45 -8.72 -0.46
CA GLU A 15 2.41 -7.78 -0.86
C GLU A 15 2.96 -6.85 -1.95
N ALA A 16 2.18 -6.68 -3.02
CA ALA A 16 2.50 -5.82 -4.14
C ALA A 16 1.62 -4.55 -4.09
N PHE A 17 2.23 -3.41 -4.38
CA PHE A 17 1.58 -2.11 -4.43
C PHE A 17 1.81 -1.49 -5.80
N TYR A 18 0.78 -0.90 -6.37
CA TYR A 18 0.84 -0.31 -7.69
C TYR A 18 -0.18 0.83 -7.80
N ILE A 19 -0.12 1.57 -8.90
CA ILE A 19 -1.07 2.62 -9.23
C ILE A 19 -1.89 2.13 -10.42
N ASP A 20 -3.22 2.14 -10.30
CA ASP A 20 -4.12 1.73 -11.38
C ASP A 20 -4.36 2.85 -12.41
N GLU A 21 -5.15 2.54 -13.44
CA GLU A 21 -5.53 3.50 -14.50
C GLU A 21 -6.27 4.75 -13.97
N ASN A 22 -6.90 4.65 -12.79
CA ASN A 22 -7.59 5.74 -12.12
C ASN A 22 -6.67 6.54 -11.18
N SER A 23 -5.36 6.28 -11.23
CA SER A 23 -4.36 6.89 -10.34
C SER A 23 -4.60 6.59 -8.86
N THR A 24 -5.20 5.44 -8.55
CA THR A 24 -5.46 4.97 -7.18
C THR A 24 -4.32 4.08 -6.72
N VAL A 25 -3.86 4.24 -5.47
CA VAL A 25 -2.92 3.30 -4.87
C VAL A 25 -3.63 2.00 -4.50
N MET A 26 -3.25 0.93 -5.18
CA MET A 26 -3.81 -0.41 -5.06
C MET A 26 -2.81 -1.36 -4.39
N HIS A 27 -3.34 -2.45 -3.83
CA HIS A 27 -2.54 -3.56 -3.34
C HIS A 27 -3.14 -4.92 -3.66
N VAL A 28 -2.28 -5.93 -3.64
CA VAL A 28 -2.63 -7.36 -3.70
C VAL A 28 -1.63 -8.14 -2.85
N TRP A 29 -2.11 -9.06 -2.02
CA TRP A 29 -1.29 -9.73 -1.00
C TRP A 29 -1.46 -11.25 -1.03
N GLN A 30 -0.41 -11.99 -0.63
CA GLN A 30 -0.51 -13.42 -0.43
C GLN A 30 -1.51 -13.72 0.71
N LEU A 31 -2.37 -14.73 0.52
CA LEU A 31 -3.30 -15.13 1.57
C LEU A 31 -2.66 -16.08 2.60
N LYS A 32 -1.61 -16.80 2.22
CA LYS A 32 -0.93 -17.79 3.06
C LYS A 32 0.58 -17.70 2.90
N SER A 33 1.33 -17.61 4.00
CA SER A 33 2.79 -17.61 3.95
C SER A 33 3.37 -18.93 3.42
N SER A 34 2.69 -20.06 3.65
CA SER A 34 3.13 -21.38 3.20
C SER A 34 2.87 -21.65 1.72
N ASN A 35 1.96 -20.92 1.06
CA ASN A 35 1.60 -21.16 -0.34
C ASN A 35 1.77 -19.88 -1.17
N LYS A 36 2.76 -19.89 -2.06
CA LYS A 36 3.18 -18.72 -2.85
C LYS A 36 2.26 -18.39 -4.04
N THR A 37 1.27 -19.24 -4.34
CA THR A 37 0.38 -19.07 -5.52
C THR A 37 -1.02 -18.60 -5.18
N VAL A 38 -1.36 -18.42 -3.89
CA VAL A 38 -2.71 -18.00 -3.45
C VAL A 38 -2.67 -16.56 -2.97
N TRP A 39 -3.32 -15.67 -3.71
CA TRP A 39 -3.32 -14.22 -3.51
C TRP A 39 -4.75 -13.69 -3.33
N SER A 40 -4.88 -12.49 -2.76
CA SER A 40 -6.13 -11.75 -2.67
C SER A 40 -6.59 -11.26 -4.04
N GLN A 41 -7.82 -10.73 -4.10
CA GLN A 41 -8.20 -9.86 -5.20
C GLN A 41 -7.59 -8.46 -4.97
N PRO A 42 -7.23 -7.73 -6.03
CA PRO A 42 -6.73 -6.37 -5.88
C PRO A 42 -7.75 -5.45 -5.21
N ARG A 43 -7.28 -4.55 -4.34
CA ARG A 43 -8.09 -3.56 -3.64
C ARG A 43 -7.34 -2.24 -3.48
N PRO A 44 -8.03 -1.11 -3.24
CA PRO A 44 -7.36 0.08 -2.76
C PRO A 44 -6.64 -0.21 -1.44
N LEU A 45 -5.41 0.32 -1.26
CA LEU A 45 -4.62 0.08 -0.05
C LEU A 45 -5.33 0.57 1.24
N PHE A 46 -6.29 1.48 1.09
CA PHE A 46 -7.20 1.86 2.16
C PHE A 46 -8.61 2.10 1.59
N ASP A 47 -9.64 1.59 2.27
CA ASP A 47 -11.01 1.52 1.74
C ASP A 47 -11.73 2.88 1.81
N PRO A 48 -12.43 3.31 0.74
CA PRO A 48 -13.23 4.53 0.74
C PRO A 48 -14.46 4.53 1.66
N SER A 49 -14.88 3.39 2.23
CA SER A 49 -16.07 3.28 3.09
C SER A 49 -15.84 3.68 4.55
N SER A 50 -14.60 3.97 4.96
CA SER A 50 -14.27 4.33 6.35
C SER A 50 -13.51 5.65 6.46
N ASN A 51 -14.21 6.73 6.84
CA ASN A 51 -13.64 7.98 7.37
C ASN A 51 -12.73 8.75 6.37
N PRO A 52 -12.22 9.98 6.66
CA PRO A 52 -11.61 10.87 5.66
C PRO A 52 -10.26 10.41 5.10
N ASN A 53 -9.76 9.24 5.53
CA ASN A 53 -8.48 8.67 5.11
C ASN A 53 -8.64 7.60 4.03
N SER A 54 -9.65 7.74 3.16
CA SER A 54 -10.02 6.83 2.06
C SER A 54 -8.87 6.53 1.09
N ALA A 55 -9.14 5.69 0.07
CA ALA A 55 -8.21 5.39 -1.01
C ALA A 55 -7.50 6.65 -1.55
N LEU A 56 -6.17 6.60 -1.64
CA LEU A 56 -5.40 7.69 -2.22
C LEU A 56 -5.51 7.65 -3.74
N THR A 57 -6.09 8.70 -4.32
CA THR A 57 -6.18 8.93 -5.76
C THR A 57 -5.16 9.98 -6.21
N ASN A 58 -5.09 10.26 -7.52
CA ASN A 58 -4.11 11.15 -8.14
C ASN A 58 -2.64 10.78 -7.85
N ALA A 59 -2.36 9.55 -7.45
CA ALA A 59 -1.00 9.06 -7.25
C ALA A 59 -0.26 8.95 -8.60
N THR A 60 1.02 9.27 -8.59
CA THR A 60 1.91 9.15 -9.76
C THR A 60 3.14 8.29 -9.48
N ARG A 61 3.50 8.10 -8.20
CA ARG A 61 4.57 7.21 -7.76
C ARG A 61 4.18 6.56 -6.46
N VAL A 62 4.54 5.29 -6.29
CA VAL A 62 4.38 4.53 -5.05
C VAL A 62 5.69 3.83 -4.71
N SER A 63 6.04 3.82 -3.43
CA SER A 63 7.18 3.09 -2.89
C SER A 63 6.79 2.43 -1.58
N ALA A 64 7.36 1.26 -1.29
CA ALA A 64 7.08 0.52 -0.07
C ALA A 64 8.39 0.05 0.58
N ALA A 65 8.39 0.00 1.90
CA ALA A 65 9.49 -0.50 2.72
C ALA A 65 8.96 -1.49 3.76
N THR A 66 9.78 -2.50 4.07
CA THR A 66 9.54 -3.43 5.17
C THR A 66 10.40 -3.00 6.36
N GLY A 67 9.77 -2.65 7.47
CA GLY A 67 10.45 -2.33 8.73
C GLY A 67 11.05 -3.57 9.41
N ARG A 68 11.81 -3.36 10.49
CA ARG A 68 12.56 -4.42 11.19
C ARG A 68 11.68 -5.58 11.66
N ASP A 69 10.46 -5.28 12.07
CA ASP A 69 9.51 -6.26 12.59
C ASP A 69 8.50 -6.74 11.53
N GLY A 70 8.78 -6.47 10.25
CA GLY A 70 7.90 -6.85 9.13
C GLY A 70 6.68 -5.95 8.95
N GLN A 71 6.66 -4.79 9.62
CA GLN A 71 5.66 -3.73 9.42
C GLN A 71 5.90 -3.05 8.06
N ILE A 72 4.91 -3.02 7.19
CA ILE A 72 5.04 -2.35 5.90
C ILE A 72 4.70 -0.87 6.03
N GLN A 73 5.51 -0.01 5.41
CA GLN A 73 5.21 1.40 5.19
C GLN A 73 5.22 1.70 3.69
N VAL A 74 4.19 2.39 3.22
CA VAL A 74 4.02 2.83 1.83
C VAL A 74 4.02 4.34 1.78
N VAL A 75 4.79 4.89 0.84
CA VAL A 75 4.82 6.32 0.52
C VAL A 75 4.37 6.52 -0.91
N ALA A 76 3.47 7.46 -1.12
CA ALA A 76 2.96 7.81 -2.45
C ALA A 76 3.17 9.31 -2.72
N TYR A 77 3.40 9.64 -4.00
CA TYR A 77 3.52 11.02 -4.50
C TYR A 77 2.39 11.32 -5.48
N THR A 78 1.72 12.45 -5.33
CA THR A 78 0.52 12.79 -6.10
C THR A 78 0.76 13.86 -7.17
N ARG A 79 -0.21 14.02 -8.08
CA ARG A 79 -0.21 15.06 -9.12
C ARG A 79 -0.17 16.49 -8.55
N GLU A 80 -0.61 16.67 -7.30
CA GLU A 80 -0.58 17.91 -6.55
C GLU A 80 0.78 18.20 -5.89
N ASN A 81 1.81 17.41 -6.19
CA ASN A 81 3.15 17.48 -5.62
C ASN A 81 3.20 17.25 -4.10
N LYS A 82 2.28 16.42 -3.58
CA LYS A 82 2.21 16.04 -2.18
C LYS A 82 2.73 14.64 -1.94
N TYR A 83 3.32 14.41 -0.78
CA TYR A 83 3.68 13.08 -0.31
C TYR A 83 2.68 12.61 0.75
N PHE A 84 2.30 11.34 0.70
CA PHE A 84 1.46 10.70 1.70
C PHE A 84 2.10 9.41 2.19
N THR A 85 1.90 9.08 3.47
CA THR A 85 2.29 7.80 4.06
C THR A 85 1.06 6.99 4.46
N CYS A 86 1.11 5.68 4.25
CA CYS A 86 0.18 4.67 4.75
C CYS A 86 1.03 3.55 5.36
N TYR A 87 0.68 3.07 6.54
CA TYR A 87 1.56 2.15 7.27
C TYR A 87 0.75 1.09 8.00
N GLN A 88 1.25 -0.13 8.04
CA GLN A 88 0.68 -1.16 8.90
C GLN A 88 1.06 -0.88 10.34
N GLU A 89 0.26 -1.33 11.30
CA GLU A 89 0.63 -1.49 12.70
C GLU A 89 -0.03 -2.78 13.21
N SER A 90 0.77 -3.72 13.70
CA SER A 90 0.29 -5.04 14.13
C SER A 90 -0.61 -5.74 13.09
N GLY A 91 -0.28 -5.64 11.80
CA GLY A 91 -1.03 -6.23 10.69
C GLY A 91 -2.28 -5.45 10.24
N THR A 92 -2.55 -4.29 10.83
CA THR A 92 -3.66 -3.41 10.43
C THR A 92 -3.14 -2.22 9.65
N TRP A 93 -3.72 -1.93 8.48
CA TRP A 93 -3.38 -0.74 7.71
C TRP A 93 -3.96 0.52 8.36
N ASN A 94 -3.10 1.53 8.58
CA ASN A 94 -3.48 2.87 8.96
C ASN A 94 -3.46 3.76 7.71
N GLY A 95 -4.50 4.58 7.55
CA GLY A 95 -4.80 5.27 6.30
C GLY A 95 -3.76 6.28 5.81
N TRP A 96 -4.13 7.07 4.82
CA TRP A 96 -3.21 8.02 4.19
C TRP A 96 -3.08 9.32 4.97
N PHE A 97 -1.86 9.65 5.37
CA PHE A 97 -1.53 10.89 6.05
C PHE A 97 -0.56 11.71 5.20
N GLU A 98 -0.85 12.99 5.00
CA GLU A 98 0.06 13.90 4.29
C GLU A 98 1.37 14.05 5.08
N ILE A 99 2.51 13.93 4.38
CA ILE A 99 3.83 14.17 4.96
C ILE A 99 4.11 15.67 4.84
N THR A 100 3.86 16.39 5.92
CA THR A 100 4.16 17.82 6.03
C THR A 100 5.53 18.04 6.67
N GLN A 101 6.20 19.14 6.30
CA GLN A 101 7.38 19.64 6.99
C GLN A 101 7.00 20.53 8.17
#